data_AF-A0A6N7WKJ4-F1
#
_entry.id   AF-A0A6N7WKJ4-F1
#
_cell.length_a   1.000
_cell.length_b   1.000
_cell.length_c   1.000
_cell.angle_alpha   90.00
_cell.angle_beta   90.00
_cell.angle_gamma   90.00
#
_symmetry.space_group_name_H-M   'P 1'
#
loop_
_entity.id
_entity.type
_entity.pdbx_description
1 polymer ?
#
loop_
_entity_poly.entity_id
_entity_poly.type
_entity_poly.pdbx_seq_one_letter_code
_entity_poly.pdbx_strand_id
1 'polypeptide(L)' 'MKYYEALEIYNDICKKVIESPEEWMQFLDASQGIYKYSFKEQLMIAAQRPDATAVADIAFWNKKMGRYVKKK' A
#
# COMPACT_ATOMS: atom_id res chain seq x y z
N MET A 1 4.75 17.76 12.55
CA MET A 1 5.94 16.89 12.46
C MET A 1 5.63 15.63 11.64
N LYS A 2 4.78 14.70 12.13
CA LYS A 2 4.40 13.45 11.43
C LYS A 2 3.95 13.55 9.96
N TYR A 3 3.31 14.66 9.56
CA TYR A 3 2.88 14.85 8.16
C TYR A 3 4.05 15.02 7.19
N TYR A 4 5.09 15.77 7.60
CA TYR A 4 6.26 16.03 6.76
C TYR A 4 7.08 14.76 6.56
N GLU A 5 7.23 13.94 7.61
CA GLU A 5 7.87 12.62 7.54
C GLU A 5 7.14 11.69 6.55
N ALA A 6 5.80 11.65 6.60
CA ALA A 6 5.02 10.85 5.67
C ALA A 6 5.13 11.33 4.21
N LEU A 7 5.29 12.64 4.01
CA LEU A 7 5.49 13.22 2.68
C LEU A 7 6.88 12.90 2.12
N GLU A 8 7.91 12.90 2.97
CA GLU A 8 9.27 12.54 2.60
C GLU A 8 9.35 11.07 2.16
N ILE A 9 8.80 10.16 2.96
CA ILE A 9 8.69 8.73 2.63
C ILE A 9 7.96 8.53 1.29
N TYR A 10 6.85 9.24 1.09
CA TYR A 10 6.09 9.16 -0.16
C TYR A 10 6.96 9.56 -1.37
N ASN A 11 7.69 10.68 -1.27
CA ASN A 11 8.53 11.16 -2.36
C ASN A 11 9.66 10.17 -2.70
N ASP A 12 10.26 9.55 -1.69
CA ASP A 12 11.33 8.58 -1.90
C ASP A 12 10.81 7.28 -2.53
N ILE A 13 9.64 6.81 -2.10
CA ILE A 13 8.97 5.67 -2.74
C ILE A 13 8.64 6.00 -4.21
N CYS A 14 8.10 7.19 -4.48
CA CYS A 14 7.82 7.63 -5.85
C CYS A 14 9.07 7.56 -6.73
N LYS A 15 10.20 8.10 -6.26
CA LYS A 15 11.47 8.07 -7.01
C LYS A 15 11.91 6.64 -7.32
N LYS A 16 11.82 5.73 -6.34
CA LYS A 16 12.19 4.33 -6.52
C LYS A 16 11.32 3.62 -7.54
N VAL A 17 9.99 3.80 -7.44
CA VAL A 17 9.02 3.12 -8.33
C VAL A 17 9.19 3.55 -9.79
N ILE A 18 9.67 4.77 -10.05
CA ILE A 18 9.90 5.29 -11.41
C ILE A 18 11.36 5.19 -11.85
N GLU A 19 12.24 4.59 -11.05
CA GLU A 19 13.69 4.52 -11.31
C GLU A 19 14.02 3.63 -12.51
N SER A 20 13.21 2.59 -12.74
CA SER A 20 13.39 1.65 -13.85
C SER A 20 12.05 1.06 -14.32
N PRO A 21 11.98 0.58 -15.57
CA PRO A 21 10.82 -0.19 -16.05
C PRO A 21 10.50 -1.40 -15.17
N GLU A 22 11.51 -2.05 -14.60
CA GLU A 22 11.35 -3.24 -13.73
C GLU A 22 10.65 -2.89 -12.42
N GLU A 23 11.07 -1.82 -11.75
CA GLU A 23 10.42 -1.32 -10.53
C GLU A 23 8.98 -0.87 -10.83
N TRP A 24 8.77 -0.24 -11.98
CA TRP A 24 7.44 0.16 -12.43
C TRP A 24 6.53 -1.05 -12.64
N MET A 25 7.02 -2.10 -13.31
CA MET A 25 6.26 -3.34 -13.52
C MET A 25 5.93 -4.04 -12.19
N GLN A 26 6.87 -4.10 -11.23
CA GLN A 26 6.59 -4.66 -9.90
C GLN A 26 5.50 -3.88 -9.17
N PHE A 27 5.50 -2.54 -9.26
CA PHE A 27 4.43 -1.73 -8.70
C PHE A 27 3.09 -2.03 -9.37
N LEU A 28 3.05 -2.15 -10.70
CA LEU A 28 1.82 -2.49 -11.42
C LEU A 28 1.28 -3.86 -11.00
N ASP A 29 2.16 -4.86 -10.87
CA ASP A 29 1.81 -6.20 -10.40
C ASP A 29 1.19 -6.19 -9.00
N ALA A 30 1.70 -5.37 -8.08
CA ALA A 30 1.10 -5.22 -6.76
C ALA A 30 -0.23 -4.45 -6.81
N SER A 31 -0.29 -3.38 -7.62
CA SER A 31 -1.45 -2.48 -7.69
C SER A 31 -2.73 -3.16 -8.16
N GLN A 32 -2.62 -4.23 -8.96
CA GLN A 32 -3.78 -4.96 -9.50
C GLN A 32 -4.69 -5.52 -8.39
N GLY A 33 -4.13 -5.96 -7.26
CA GLY A 33 -4.89 -6.52 -6.13
C GLY A 33 -5.59 -5.45 -5.28
N ILE A 34 -5.17 -4.20 -5.41
CA ILE A 34 -5.60 -3.05 -4.61
C ILE A 34 -6.12 -1.90 -5.48
N TYR A 35 -6.64 -2.21 -6.67
CA TYR A 35 -7.14 -1.26 -7.67
C TYR A 35 -8.23 -0.29 -7.17
N LYS A 36 -8.90 -0.61 -6.05
CA LYS A 36 -9.95 0.23 -5.43
C LYS A 36 -9.40 1.43 -4.66
N TYR A 37 -8.11 1.43 -4.34
CA TYR A 37 -7.45 2.50 -3.60
C TYR A 37 -6.97 3.61 -4.53
N SER A 38 -6.76 4.82 -4.02
CA SER A 38 -6.14 5.90 -4.81
C SER A 38 -4.68 5.56 -5.15
N PHE A 39 -4.12 6.17 -6.21
CA PHE A 39 -2.73 5.94 -6.60
C PHE A 39 -1.75 6.09 -5.44
N LYS A 40 -1.91 7.15 -4.63
CA LYS A 40 -1.07 7.40 -3.45
C LYS A 40 -1.15 6.26 -2.44
N GLU A 41 -2.34 5.76 -2.17
CA GLU A 41 -2.53 4.65 -1.24
C GLU A 41 -1.96 3.35 -1.81
N GLN A 42 -2.17 3.07 -3.10
CA GLN A 42 -1.59 1.91 -3.78
C GLN A 42 -0.06 1.92 -3.68
N LEU A 43 0.56 3.08 -3.94
CA LEU A 43 2.01 3.26 -3.85
C LEU A 43 2.53 2.98 -2.43
N MET A 44 1.87 3.54 -1.41
CA MET A 44 2.27 3.36 -0.01
C MET A 44 2.04 1.93 0.49
N ILE A 45 0.94 1.28 0.09
CA ILE A 45 0.65 -0.12 0.42
C ILE A 45 1.70 -1.02 -0.22
N ALA A 46 1.95 -0.86 -1.53
CA ALA A 46 2.92 -1.66 -2.27
C ALA A 46 4.34 -1.52 -1.69
N ALA A 47 4.74 -0.32 -1.30
CA ALA A 47 6.04 -0.08 -0.69
C ALA A 47 6.22 -0.73 0.70
N GLN A 48 5.15 -0.83 1.48
CA GLN A 48 5.18 -1.51 2.78
C GLN A 48 5.11 -3.03 2.64
N ARG A 49 4.30 -3.52 1.70
CA ARG A 49 4.02 -4.93 1.53
C ARG A 49 3.59 -5.25 0.08
N PRO A 50 4.55 -5.56 -0.82
CA PRO A 50 4.25 -5.76 -2.24
C PRO A 50 3.48 -7.06 -2.52
N ASP A 51 3.53 -8.05 -1.61
CA ASP A 51 2.77 -9.31 -1.69
C ASP A 51 1.33 -9.18 -1.15
N ALA A 52 0.88 -7.98 -0.81
CA ALA A 52 -0.46 -7.76 -0.25
C ALA A 52 -1.55 -8.04 -1.30
N THR A 53 -2.32 -9.11 -1.10
CA THR A 53 -3.44 -9.48 -1.97
C THR A 53 -4.79 -8.88 -1.55
N ALA A 54 -4.86 -8.30 -0.35
CA ALA A 54 -6.04 -7.62 0.14
C ALA A 54 -5.68 -6.59 1.22
N VAL A 55 -6.25 -5.39 1.09
CA VAL A 55 -6.35 -4.41 2.17
C VAL A 55 -7.84 -4.22 2.45
N ALA A 56 -8.21 -4.22 3.73
CA ALA A 56 -9.60 -4.21 4.15
C ALA A 56 -9.76 -3.51 5.49
N ASP A 57 -10.99 -3.05 5.75
CA ASP A 57 -11.32 -2.44 7.03
C ASP A 57 -11.32 -3.46 8.19
N ILE A 58 -11.32 -2.93 9.41
CA ILE A 58 -11.31 -3.74 10.64
C ILE A 58 -12.53 -4.67 10.73
N ALA A 59 -13.70 -4.25 10.22
CA ALA A 59 -14.90 -5.07 10.28
C ALA A 59 -14.80 -6.27 9.34
N PHE A 60 -14.23 -6.10 8.15
CA PHE A 60 -13.96 -7.18 7.20
C PHE A 60 -13.01 -8.22 7.81
N TRP A 61 -11.91 -7.77 8.42
CA TRP A 61 -10.98 -8.67 9.10
C TRP A 61 -11.66 -9.46 10.24
N ASN A 62 -12.38 -8.76 11.12
CA ASN A 62 -13.00 -9.35 12.30
C ASN A 62 -14.19 -10.27 11.96
N LYS A 63 -15.00 -9.91 10.96
CA LYS A 63 -16.26 -10.61 10.68
C LYS A 63 -16.17 -11.62 9.54
N LYS A 64 -15.36 -11.34 8.52
CA LYS A 64 -15.31 -12.15 7.30
C LYS A 64 -14.05 -13.01 7.20
N MET A 65 -12.90 -12.50 7.64
CA MET A 65 -11.62 -13.23 7.57
C MET A 65 -11.33 -14.06 8.82
N GLY A 66 -12.14 -13.93 9.88
CA GLY A 66 -11.92 -14.62 11.16
C GLY A 66 -10.64 -14.19 11.89
N ARG A 67 -10.09 -13.01 11.55
CA ARG A 67 -8.87 -12.46 12.18
C ARG A 67 -9.25 -11.28 13.05
N TYR A 68 -8.83 -11.29 14.32
CA TYR A 68 -9.21 -10.24 15.26
C TYR A 68 -8.18 -9.11 15.32
N VAL A 69 -8.62 -7.89 14.99
CA VAL A 69 -7.88 -6.64 15.09
C VAL A 69 -8.57 -5.76 16.14
N LYS A 70 -7.84 -5.38 17.21
CA LYS A 70 -8.31 -4.40 18.19
C LYS A 70 -8.14 -2.99 17.64
N LYS A 71 -9.17 -2.16 17.81
CA LYS A 71 -9.00 -0.70 17.70
C LYS A 71 -8.14 -0.24 18.87
N LYS A 72 -7.12 0.58 18.58
CA LYS A 72 -6.35 1.33 19.57
C LYS A 72 -7.13 2.56 20.01
#